data_AF-A0A3D4QQV8-F1
#
_entry.id   AF-A0A3D4QQV8-F1
#
_cell.length_a   1.000
_cell.length_b   1.000
_cell.length_c   1.000
_cell.angle_alpha   90.00
_cell.angle_beta   90.00
_cell.angle_gamma   90.00
#
_symmetry.space_group_name_H-M   'P 1'
#
loop_
_entity.id
_entity.type
_entity.pdbx_description
1 polymer ?
#
loop_
_entity_poly.entity_id
_entity_poly.type
_entity_poly.pdbx_seq_one_letter_code
_entity_poly.pdbx_strand_id
1 'polypeptide(L)' 'GFLRAGNTTFLIGVDPERLDLALELIEKACKCRKQIATSPSPVAGVAGVYVPYPVEVTVGGATVFVVDVEEFRKI' A
#
# COMPACT_ATOMS: atom_id res chain seq x y z
N GLY A 1 -1.44 -5.25 8.87
CA GLY A 1 -0.97 -3.86 8.85
C GLY A 1 -2.09 -2.90 9.24
N PHE A 2 -1.77 -1.63 9.49
CA PHE A 2 -2.63 -0.55 10.03
C PHE A 2 -4.09 -0.55 9.52
N LEU A 3 -4.32 -0.82 8.23
CA LEU A 3 -5.66 -0.81 7.62
C LEU A 3 -6.33 -2.18 7.50
N ARG A 4 -5.66 -3.27 7.91
CA ARG A 4 -6.07 -4.68 7.65
C ARG A 4 -6.48 -4.97 6.20
N ALA A 5 -6.09 -4.11 5.26
CA ALA A 5 -6.22 -4.33 3.82
C ALA A 5 -5.09 -5.26 3.36
N GLY A 6 -5.40 -6.17 2.42
CA GLY A 6 -4.40 -7.05 1.82
C GLY A 6 -3.34 -6.21 1.11
N ASN A 7 -2.08 -6.41 1.48
CA ASN A 7 -0.93 -5.84 0.79
C ASN A 7 -0.13 -6.97 0.14
N THR A 8 0.63 -6.62 -0.90
CA THR A 8 1.56 -7.52 -1.56
C THR A 8 2.95 -6.95 -1.39
N THR A 9 3.88 -7.77 -0.90
CA THR A 9 5.29 -7.40 -0.79
C THR A 9 6.06 -8.17 -1.86
N PHE A 10 6.84 -7.44 -2.67
CA PHE A 10 7.74 -8.03 -3.66
C PHE A 10 9.17 -7.95 -3.15
N LEU A 11 9.95 -9.01 -3.40
CA LEU A 11 11.40 -9.01 -3.25
C LEU A 11 12.00 -9.04 -4.65
N ILE A 12 12.75 -8.01 -5.02
CA ILE A 12 13.26 -7.81 -6.39
C ILE A 12 14.78 -7.65 -6.30
N GLY A 13 15.53 -8.58 -6.89
CA GLY A 13 16.96 -8.43 -7.13
C GLY A 13 17.19 -7.70 -8.43
N VAL A 14 18.01 -6.65 -8.42
CA VAL A 14 18.28 -5.80 -9.59
C VAL A 14 19.75 -5.39 -9.60
N ASP A 15 20.35 -5.34 -10.79
CA ASP A 15 21.70 -4.78 -10.95
C ASP A 15 21.69 -3.28 -10.66
N PRO A 16 22.78 -2.68 -10.10
CA PRO A 16 22.80 -1.27 -9.71
C PRO A 16 22.42 -0.30 -10.85
N GLU A 17 22.84 -0.60 -12.08
CA GLU A 17 22.56 0.22 -13.28
C GLU A 17 21.07 0.27 -13.65
N ARG A 18 20.26 -0.66 -13.14
CA ARG A 18 18.82 -0.79 -13.43
C ARG A 18 17.95 -0.36 -12.26
N LEU A 19 18.54 0.06 -11.15
CA LEU A 19 17.81 0.46 -9.95
C LEU A 19 16.83 1.59 -10.24
N ASP A 20 17.29 2.66 -10.89
CA ASP A 20 16.45 3.82 -11.21
C ASP A 20 15.27 3.44 -12.10
N LEU A 21 15.51 2.61 -13.12
CA LEU A 21 14.46 2.10 -13.99
C LEU A 21 13.42 1.27 -13.21
N ALA A 22 13.87 0.43 -12.27
CA ALA A 22 12.96 -0.34 -11.43
C ALA A 22 12.09 0.56 -10.54
N LEU A 23 12.68 1.60 -9.95
CA LEU A 23 11.96 2.59 -9.13
C LEU A 23 10.92 3.36 -9.96
N GLU A 24 11.28 3.81 -11.16
CA GLU A 24 10.35 4.49 -12.09
C GLU A 24 9.16 3.59 -12.46
N LEU A 25 9.41 2.31 -12.72
CA LEU A 25 8.35 1.35 -13.05
C LEU A 25 7.42 1.11 -11.86
N ILE A 26 7.97 0.97 -10.65
CA ILE A 26 7.19 0.81 -9.42
C ILE A 26 6.33 2.06 -9.19
N GLU A 27 6.89 3.26 -9.32
CA GLU A 27 6.15 4.52 -9.15
C GLU A 27 5.01 4.63 -10.17
N LYS A 28 5.28 4.31 -11.44
CA LYS A 28 4.29 4.36 -12.51
C LYS A 28 3.14 3.38 -12.29
N ALA A 29 3.43 2.19 -11.77
CA ALA A 29 2.46 1.12 -11.55
C ALA A 29 1.67 1.30 -10.23
N CYS A 30 2.35 1.67 -9.16
CA CYS A 30 1.80 1.73 -7.81
C CYS A 30 1.29 3.14 -7.51
N LYS A 31 0.14 3.51 -8.08
CA LYS A 31 -0.49 4.81 -7.81
C LYS A 31 -1.35 4.78 -6.55
N CYS A 32 -1.21 5.80 -5.71
CA CYS A 32 -2.12 6.05 -4.59
C CYS A 32 -3.53 6.31 -5.11
N ARG A 33 -4.54 5.68 -4.48
CA ARG A 33 -5.95 6.00 -4.71
C ARG A 33 -6.55 6.50 -3.40
N LYS A 34 -7.37 7.54 -3.49
CA LYS A 34 -8.23 7.91 -2.36
C LYS A 34 -9.28 6.81 -2.21
N GLN A 35 -9.31 6.16 -1.06
CA GLN A 35 -10.38 5.24 -0.70
C GLN A 35 -11.21 5.89 0.41
N ILE A 36 -12.52 5.85 0.23
CA ILE A 36 -13.45 6.18 1.30
C ILE A 36 -13.52 4.93 2.18
N ALA A 37 -13.02 5.00 3.40
CA ALA A 37 -13.27 3.95 4.38
C ALA A 37 -14.77 3.98 4.68
N THR A 38 -15.50 2.93 4.29
CA THR A 38 -16.94 2.85 4.57
C THR A 38 -17.15 2.72 6.07
N SER A 39 -17.88 3.67 6.62
CA SER A 39 -18.42 3.62 7.97
C SER A 39 -19.21 2.31 8.15
N PRO A 40 -19.08 1.59 9.27
CA PRO A 40 -19.95 0.44 9.53
C PRO A 40 -21.41 0.86 9.47
N SER A 41 -22.27 -0.01 8.93
CA SER A 41 -23.71 0.24 8.82
C SER A 41 -24.28 0.74 10.14
N PRO A 42 -25.16 1.76 10.13
CA PRO A 42 -25.71 2.30 11.37
C PRO A 42 -26.39 1.16 12.14
N VAL A 43 -25.90 0.92 13.37
CA VAL A 43 -26.59 0.03 14.29
C VAL A 43 -27.82 0.80 14.78
N ALA A 44 -29.01 0.34 14.39
CA ALA A 44 -30.26 0.87 14.93
C ALA A 44 -30.37 0.47 16.41
N GLY A 45 -29.75 1.25 17.28
CA GLY A 45 -29.93 1.20 18.72
C GLY A 45 -30.96 2.24 19.17
N VAL A 46 -31.56 2.01 20.35
CA VAL A 46 -32.70 2.73 20.96
C VAL A 46 -32.50 4.26 21.12
N ALA A 47 -31.34 4.81 20.77
CA ALA A 47 -30.95 6.22 20.99
C ALA A 47 -30.66 7.02 19.70
N GLY A 48 -31.16 6.59 18.54
CA GLY A 48 -31.03 7.31 17.28
C GLY A 48 -29.90 6.80 16.37
N VAL A 49 -30.00 7.12 15.08
CA VAL A 49 -29.09 6.63 14.03
C VAL A 49 -27.77 7.41 14.09
N TYR A 50 -26.70 6.79 14.59
CA TYR A 50 -25.34 7.32 14.44
C TYR A 50 -24.78 6.88 13.09
N VAL A 51 -24.65 7.81 12.14
CA VAL A 51 -23.97 7.59 10.86
C VAL A 51 -22.54 8.11 10.99
N PRO A 52 -21.51 7.24 11.00
CA PRO A 52 -20.13 7.72 11.05
C PRO A 52 -19.79 8.49 9.77
N TYR A 53 -19.11 9.63 9.89
CA TYR A 53 -18.62 10.35 8.71
C TYR A 53 -17.56 9.52 7.98
N PRO A 54 -17.64 9.41 6.65
CA PRO A 54 -16.61 8.72 5.87
C PRO A 54 -15.26 9.42 6.02
N VAL A 55 -14.24 8.68 6.42
CA VAL A 55 -12.86 9.17 6.49
C VAL A 55 -12.20 8.87 5.14
N GLU A 56 -11.72 9.90 4.45
CA GLU A 56 -10.84 9.72 3.29
C GLU A 56 -9.50 9.18 3.78
N VAL A 57 -9.20 7.94 3.44
CA VAL A 57 -7.86 7.36 3.62
C VAL A 57 -7.17 7.30 2.27
N THR A 58 -5.92 7.76 2.21
CA THR A 58 -5.10 7.54 1.02
C THR A 58 -4.55 6.12 1.10
N VAL A 59 -4.99 5.26 0.18
CA VAL A 59 -4.62 3.83 0.15
C VAL A 59 -3.93 3.53 -1.16
N GLY A 60 -2.76 2.90 -1.10
CA GLY A 60 -1.93 2.59 -2.27
C GLY A 60 -0.60 3.32 -2.23
N GLY A 61 0.09 3.34 -3.37
CA GLY A 61 1.52 3.64 -3.41
C GLY A 61 2.36 2.38 -3.18
N ALA A 62 3.68 2.52 -3.33
CA ALA A 62 4.63 1.49 -2.96
C ALA A 62 5.56 2.05 -1.89
N THR A 63 5.74 1.30 -0.80
CA THR A 63 6.84 1.52 0.12
C THR A 63 8.00 0.64 -0.33
N VAL A 64 9.10 1.26 -0.73
CA VAL A 64 10.27 0.55 -1.27
C VAL A 64 11.44 0.71 -0.30
N PHE A 65 12.10 -0.41 0.01
CA PHE A 65 13.35 -0.44 0.76
C PHE A 65 14.44 -0.92 -0.20
N VAL A 66 15.49 -0.12 -0.37
CA VAL A 66 16.68 -0.50 -1.15
C VAL A 66 17.73 -1.01 -0.17
N VAL A 67 18.26 -2.19 -0.43
CA VAL A 67 19.24 -2.87 0.43
C VAL A 67 20.40 -3.32 -0.45
N ASP A 68 21.61 -2.92 -0.08
CA ASP A 68 22.82 -3.37 -0.78
C ASP A 68 23.09 -4.86 -0.52
N VAL A 69 23.44 -5.58 -1.58
CA VAL A 69 23.76 -7.01 -1.52
C VAL A 69 25.27 -7.16 -1.69
N GLU A 70 25.94 -7.69 -0.67
CA GLU A 70 27.39 -7.93 -0.70
C GLU A 70 27.76 -9.07 -1.66
N GLU A 71 26.97 -10.13 -1.70
CA GLU A 71 27.19 -11.28 -2.58
C GLU A 71 25.89 -11.86 -3.12
N PHE A 72 25.82 -12.09 -4.44
CA PHE A 72 24.72 -12.79 -5.11
C PHE A 72 25.25 -14.02 -5.85
N ARG A 73 24.66 -15.18 -5.60
CA ARG A 73 24.95 -16.42 -6.33
C ARG A 73 23.67 -17.03 -6.87
N LYS A 74 23.70 -17.41 -8.16
CA LYS A 74 22.70 -18.27 -8.79
C LYS A 74 23.33 -19.63 -9.04
N ILE A 75 22.81 -20.67 -8.38
CA ILE A 75 23.26 -22.06 -8.47
C ILE A 75 22.22 -22.87 -9.24
#